data_AF-A0A9P7DUA4-F1
#
_entry.id   AF-A0A9P7DUA4-F1
#
_cell.length_a   1.000
_cell.length_b   1.000
_cell.length_c   1.000
_cell.angle_alpha   90.00
_cell.angle_beta   90.00
_cell.angle_gamma   90.00
#
_symmetry.space_group_name_H-M   'P 1'
#
loop_
_entity.id
_entity.type
_entity.pdbx_description
1 polymer ?
#
loop_
_entity_poly.entity_id
_entity_poly.type
_entity_poly.pdbx_seq_one_letter_code
_entity_poly.pdbx_strand_id
1 'polypeptide(L)'
;MAYTKNTAKKSNGGSVPHVLLKLSSTQISGVDRQRRKALTASKVTPVGGGDFEKRDAHHKALTTAKAGDLEKRSGHNEYCILCRDGADSYGDNTLFMCTLCPRVVCRLCLQLPPDIETKVLQEDVSFCSNKYNTVVHDACICCHIKMEPGSAYFGFYNANCLLVLDRFLPINGALKVSDPFEFAHAFLKPYYAGDGIKYLEVYYDIGTDAKLCPYHSKIWQIIKGLKNSFVWEHVIIGMSTHTNDNYGDPFTGYEDDNSKVYVSTPVNDFLEIILKPWQSIINSAQESYLWMLCCGSLVTNLDSFHGLQEAVVW
;
A
#
# COMPACT_ATOMS: atom_id res chain seq x y z
N MET A 1 7.04 38.52 -2.76
CA MET A 1 7.52 37.84 -1.53
C MET A 1 8.91 37.31 -1.82
N ALA A 2 9.85 37.44 -0.88
CA ALA A 2 11.24 37.03 -1.09
C ALA A 2 11.49 35.67 -0.43
N TYR A 3 11.86 34.68 -1.23
CA TYR A 3 12.31 33.37 -0.78
C TYR A 3 13.80 33.43 -0.44
N THR A 4 14.19 32.96 0.73
CA THR A 4 15.60 32.69 1.04
C THR A 4 15.97 31.29 0.59
N LYS A 5 16.89 31.23 -0.39
CA LYS A 5 17.50 30.01 -0.92
C LYS A 5 18.25 29.27 0.19
N ASN A 6 17.86 28.03 0.48
CA ASN A 6 18.72 27.09 1.19
C ASN A 6 18.97 25.88 0.30
N THR A 7 20.18 25.82 -0.25
CA THR A 7 20.69 24.61 -0.90
C THR A 7 21.27 23.70 0.17
N ALA A 8 20.99 22.40 0.10
CA ALA A 8 21.59 21.42 0.98
C ALA A 8 23.11 21.33 0.70
N LYS A 9 23.91 22.09 1.45
CA LYS A 9 25.32 21.80 1.67
C LYS A 9 25.46 21.17 3.06
N LYS A 10 26.20 20.06 3.14
CA LYS A 10 26.68 19.51 4.41
C LYS A 10 27.39 20.63 5.19
N SER A 11 26.82 21.09 6.29
CA SER A 11 27.52 21.92 7.27
C SER A 11 27.30 21.37 8.67
N ASN A 12 28.40 21.34 9.42
CA ASN A 12 28.43 20.98 10.83
C ASN A 12 27.73 22.07 11.65
N GLY A 13 26.82 21.66 12.54
CA GLY A 13 26.47 22.35 13.79
C GLY A 13 26.14 23.83 13.68
N GLY A 14 24.92 24.16 13.27
CA GLY A 14 24.32 25.47 13.47
C GLY A 14 22.81 25.40 13.31
N SER A 15 22.06 25.88 14.30
CA SER A 15 20.60 25.98 14.24
C SER A 15 20.17 26.94 13.13
N VAL A 16 19.38 26.45 12.18
CA VAL A 16 18.82 27.21 11.04
C VAL A 16 17.39 27.65 11.38
N PRO A 17 16.97 28.89 11.05
CA PRO A 17 15.65 29.40 11.41
C PRO A 17 14.52 28.79 10.55
N HIS A 18 13.37 28.58 11.18
CA HIS A 18 12.12 28.13 10.55
C HIS A 18 11.53 29.22 9.63
N VAL A 19 11.04 28.83 8.46
CA VAL A 19 10.25 29.68 7.57
C VAL A 19 8.77 29.32 7.76
N LEU A 20 8.00 30.27 8.29
CA LEU A 20 6.55 30.17 8.48
C LEU A 20 5.84 30.72 7.24
N LEU A 21 5.06 29.89 6.53
CA LEU A 21 4.16 30.35 5.49
C LEU A 21 2.97 31.07 6.14
N LYS A 22 2.97 32.41 6.13
CA LYS A 22 1.84 33.20 6.65
C LYS A 22 0.70 33.24 5.63
N LEU A 23 -0.30 32.38 5.82
CA LEU A 23 -1.60 32.50 5.17
C LEU A 23 -2.48 33.47 5.97
N SER A 24 -2.96 34.54 5.33
CA SER A 24 -3.89 35.48 5.97
C SER A 24 -5.30 34.88 6.02
N SER A 25 -5.77 34.48 7.20
CA SER A 25 -7.15 34.02 7.40
C SER A 25 -8.04 35.17 7.89
N THR A 26 -9.15 35.38 7.18
CA THR A 26 -10.27 36.22 7.62
C THR A 26 -11.28 35.33 8.34
N GLN A 27 -11.70 35.76 9.53
CA GLN A 27 -12.54 35.02 10.49
C GLN A 27 -13.94 34.71 9.95
N ILE A 28 -14.43 33.48 10.13
CA ILE A 28 -15.86 33.19 10.35
C ILE A 28 -15.97 32.13 11.45
N SER A 29 -16.74 32.48 12.47
CA SER A 29 -17.03 31.74 13.70
C SER A 29 -18.28 30.85 13.57
N GLY A 30 -18.21 29.65 14.15
CA GLY A 30 -19.14 29.28 15.24
C GLY A 30 -20.29 28.29 14.96
N VAL A 31 -20.42 27.37 15.93
CA VAL A 31 -21.64 26.72 16.48
C VAL A 31 -22.00 25.29 16.03
N ASP A 32 -21.39 24.31 16.72
CA ASP A 32 -21.98 23.45 17.77
C ASP A 32 -23.45 22.93 17.61
N ARG A 33 -23.67 21.59 17.53
CA ARG A 33 -24.46 20.82 18.53
C ARG A 33 -24.57 19.31 18.28
N GLN A 34 -24.36 18.59 19.38
CA GLN A 34 -24.62 17.18 19.70
C GLN A 34 -26.02 16.62 19.33
N ARG A 35 -26.11 15.30 19.04
CA ARG A 35 -26.96 14.36 19.81
C ARG A 35 -26.68 12.87 19.54
N ARG A 36 -27.08 12.07 20.53
CA ARG A 36 -26.70 10.68 20.89
C ARG A 36 -27.77 9.63 20.53
N LYS A 37 -27.32 8.36 20.49
CA LYS A 37 -27.98 7.06 20.86
C LYS A 37 -29.02 6.49 19.88
N ALA A 38 -29.27 5.17 19.76
CA ALA A 38 -28.60 3.90 20.08
C ALA A 38 -29.60 2.75 19.73
N LEU A 39 -29.07 1.53 19.46
CA LEU A 39 -29.72 0.19 19.54
C LEU A 39 -30.80 -0.12 18.45
N THR A 40 -30.96 -1.34 17.89
CA THR A 40 -30.73 -2.72 18.38
C THR A 40 -30.78 -3.73 17.22
N ALA A 41 -30.30 -4.94 17.50
CA ALA A 41 -30.16 -6.12 16.63
C ALA A 41 -31.47 -6.81 16.15
N SER A 42 -31.37 -7.57 15.06
CA SER A 42 -32.11 -8.83 14.81
C SER A 42 -31.27 -9.71 13.87
N LYS A 43 -30.80 -10.88 14.30
CA LYS A 43 -31.45 -12.21 14.46
C LYS A 43 -31.45 -13.01 13.15
N VAL A 44 -30.56 -14.00 13.14
CA VAL A 44 -30.35 -15.08 12.16
C VAL A 44 -31.51 -16.07 12.18
N THR A 45 -31.87 -16.63 11.02
CA THR A 45 -32.38 -18.01 10.90
C THR A 45 -31.87 -18.68 9.61
N PRO A 46 -31.68 -20.01 9.59
CA PRO A 46 -31.09 -20.77 8.48
C PRO A 46 -32.12 -21.61 7.70
N VAL A 47 -31.93 -21.82 6.40
CA VAL A 47 -32.57 -22.89 5.60
C VAL A 47 -31.66 -23.23 4.40
N GLY A 48 -31.10 -24.45 4.34
CA GLY A 48 -31.44 -25.48 3.33
C GLY A 48 -30.44 -25.47 2.16
N GLY A 49 -29.70 -26.52 1.80
CA GLY A 49 -30.11 -27.90 1.60
C GLY A 49 -30.29 -28.13 0.10
N GLY A 50 -29.29 -28.71 -0.59
CA GLY A 50 -29.35 -28.98 -2.02
C GLY A 50 -28.11 -29.67 -2.57
N ASP A 51 -28.21 -30.98 -2.75
CA ASP A 51 -27.24 -31.87 -3.37
C ASP A 51 -27.02 -31.56 -4.85
N PHE A 52 -25.77 -31.72 -5.34
CA PHE A 52 -25.54 -32.03 -6.75
C PHE A 52 -24.36 -32.99 -6.92
N GLU A 53 -24.71 -34.23 -7.23
CA GLU A 53 -23.83 -35.31 -7.64
C GLU A 53 -23.27 -35.10 -9.07
N LYS A 54 -22.06 -35.64 -9.27
CA LYS A 54 -21.50 -36.20 -10.51
C LYS A 54 -21.07 -35.23 -11.62
N ARG A 55 -19.75 -35.06 -11.74
CA ARG A 55 -19.01 -35.22 -13.01
C ARG A 55 -17.60 -35.69 -12.69
N ASP A 56 -17.38 -36.97 -12.94
CA ASP A 56 -16.15 -37.69 -12.66
C ASP A 56 -15.47 -38.07 -13.98
N ALA A 57 -14.17 -38.39 -13.86
CA ALA A 57 -13.34 -39.07 -14.85
C ALA A 57 -12.76 -38.23 -16.01
N HIS A 58 -11.90 -37.25 -15.69
CA HIS A 58 -10.65 -37.08 -16.46
C HIS A 58 -9.47 -36.46 -15.69
N HIS A 59 -9.65 -36.15 -14.40
CA HIS A 59 -8.64 -35.42 -13.59
C HIS A 59 -7.76 -36.31 -12.69
N LYS A 60 -7.79 -37.64 -12.89
CA LYS A 60 -7.19 -38.62 -11.95
C LYS A 60 -5.75 -39.01 -12.27
N ALA A 61 -4.95 -38.12 -12.86
CA ALA A 61 -3.57 -38.43 -13.26
C ALA A 61 -2.48 -37.47 -12.74
N LEU A 62 -2.80 -36.42 -11.96
CA LEU A 62 -1.78 -35.53 -11.36
C LEU A 62 -1.99 -35.18 -9.89
N THR A 63 -2.91 -35.84 -9.18
CA THR A 63 -3.18 -35.64 -7.75
C THR A 63 -2.93 -36.90 -6.91
N THR A 64 -1.77 -37.52 -7.07
CA THR A 64 -1.23 -38.42 -6.03
C THR A 64 -0.19 -37.66 -5.21
N ALA A 65 -0.64 -36.69 -4.43
CA ALA A 65 0.09 -36.28 -3.25
C ALA A 65 0.07 -37.47 -2.28
N LYS A 66 1.24 -37.95 -1.86
CA LYS A 66 1.35 -39.01 -0.85
C LYS A 66 0.66 -38.52 0.43
N ALA A 67 0.00 -39.42 1.15
CA ALA A 67 -0.73 -39.11 2.39
C ALA A 67 0.10 -38.37 3.46
N GLY A 68 1.44 -38.39 3.38
CA GLY A 68 2.34 -37.64 4.26
C GLY A 68 2.41 -36.12 4.00
N ASP A 69 2.07 -35.63 2.80
CA ASP A 69 2.10 -34.19 2.50
C ASP A 69 0.84 -33.45 2.94
N LEU A 70 -0.27 -34.18 3.16
CA LEU A 70 -1.53 -33.63 3.65
C LEU A 70 -1.45 -33.25 5.14
N GLU A 71 -0.70 -34.00 5.95
CA GLU A 71 -0.49 -33.69 7.37
C GLU A 71 0.39 -32.43 7.55
N LYS A 72 1.31 -32.17 6.62
CA LYS A 72 2.17 -30.96 6.63
C LYS A 72 1.42 -29.67 6.29
N ARG A 73 0.22 -29.75 5.71
CA ARG A 73 -0.62 -28.58 5.41
C ARG A 73 -1.35 -28.02 6.63
N SER A 74 -1.39 -28.73 7.76
CA SER A 74 -2.14 -28.29 8.94
C SER A 74 -1.46 -27.07 9.59
N GLY A 75 -1.78 -25.87 9.10
CA GLY A 75 -1.26 -24.61 9.63
C GLY A 75 -0.91 -23.57 8.58
N HIS A 76 -0.91 -23.91 7.29
CA HIS A 76 -0.71 -22.95 6.21
C HIS A 76 -2.05 -22.41 5.68
N ASN A 77 -2.03 -21.16 5.23
CA ASN A 77 -3.15 -20.54 4.55
C ASN A 77 -3.40 -21.25 3.23
N GLU A 78 -4.68 -21.37 2.85
CA GLU A 78 -5.10 -21.92 1.56
C GLU A 78 -5.03 -20.90 0.41
N TYR A 79 -4.59 -19.67 0.71
CA TYR A 79 -4.50 -18.57 -0.26
C TYR A 79 -3.10 -17.95 -0.29
N CYS A 80 -2.66 -17.55 -1.47
CA CYS A 80 -1.41 -16.81 -1.69
C CYS A 80 -1.44 -15.47 -0.93
N ILE A 81 -0.36 -15.12 -0.25
CA ILE A 81 -0.29 -13.83 0.45
C ILE A 81 -0.22 -12.62 -0.48
N LEU A 82 0.17 -12.82 -1.74
CA LEU A 82 0.35 -11.77 -2.73
C LEU A 82 -0.96 -11.48 -3.46
N CYS A 83 -1.58 -12.47 -4.10
CA CYS A 83 -2.85 -12.26 -4.80
C CYS A 83 -4.10 -12.54 -3.95
N ARG A 84 -3.95 -13.12 -2.75
CA ARG A 84 -5.08 -13.59 -1.91
C ARG A 84 -5.99 -14.61 -2.60
N ASP A 85 -5.50 -15.21 -3.68
CA ASP A 85 -6.09 -16.35 -4.40
C ASP A 85 -5.18 -17.59 -4.21
N GLY A 86 -5.74 -18.79 -4.22
CA GLY A 86 -5.02 -20.06 -4.22
C GLY A 86 -4.42 -20.43 -5.58
N ALA A 87 -4.60 -19.56 -6.59
CA ALA A 87 -4.41 -19.83 -8.01
C ALA A 87 -5.43 -20.82 -8.61
N ASP A 88 -6.55 -21.04 -7.88
CA ASP A 88 -7.68 -21.88 -8.30
C ASP A 88 -8.25 -21.47 -9.66
N SER A 89 -8.20 -20.16 -9.95
CA SER A 89 -8.76 -19.55 -11.16
C SER A 89 -8.11 -20.02 -12.48
N TYR A 90 -6.92 -20.63 -12.45
CA TYR A 90 -6.15 -20.98 -13.64
C TYR A 90 -5.82 -22.48 -13.78
N GLY A 91 -6.38 -23.33 -12.90
CA GLY A 91 -6.13 -24.77 -12.90
C GLY A 91 -4.72 -25.15 -12.42
N ASP A 92 -3.95 -24.21 -11.90
CA ASP A 92 -2.66 -24.44 -11.27
C ASP A 92 -2.69 -24.00 -9.81
N ASN A 93 -2.89 -24.95 -8.91
CA ASN A 93 -3.04 -24.71 -7.48
C ASN A 93 -1.71 -24.87 -6.72
N THR A 94 -0.58 -24.64 -7.40
CA THR A 94 0.73 -24.77 -6.80
C THR A 94 0.99 -23.62 -5.82
N LEU A 95 1.12 -23.97 -4.54
CA LEU A 95 1.40 -23.07 -3.43
C LEU A 95 2.77 -23.39 -2.80
N PHE A 96 3.64 -22.39 -2.76
CA PHE A 96 4.93 -22.45 -2.06
C PHE A 96 4.76 -22.04 -0.61
N MET A 97 5.09 -22.94 0.31
CA MET A 97 4.81 -22.80 1.74
C MET A 97 6.03 -22.27 2.51
N CYS A 98 5.80 -21.34 3.43
CA CYS A 98 6.81 -20.84 4.37
C CYS A 98 6.90 -21.75 5.59
N THR A 99 8.05 -22.26 6.00
CA THR A 99 8.14 -23.08 7.21
C THR A 99 8.17 -22.26 8.50
N LEU A 100 8.43 -20.95 8.39
CA LEU A 100 8.47 -20.05 9.54
C LEU A 100 7.11 -19.43 9.91
N CYS A 101 6.12 -19.48 9.02
CA CYS A 101 4.79 -18.94 9.30
C CYS A 101 3.71 -19.54 8.38
N PRO A 102 2.42 -19.38 8.70
CA PRO A 102 1.30 -19.87 7.89
C PRO A 102 1.20 -19.37 6.44
N ARG A 103 2.10 -18.47 5.99
CA ARG A 103 1.97 -17.83 4.68
C ARG A 103 2.39 -18.76 3.55
N VAL A 104 1.70 -18.64 2.41
CA VAL A 104 2.04 -19.32 1.16
C VAL A 104 2.07 -18.33 0.00
N VAL A 105 2.80 -18.63 -1.07
CA VAL A 105 2.82 -17.83 -2.31
C VAL A 105 2.48 -18.75 -3.48
N CYS A 106 1.51 -18.38 -4.32
CA CYS A 106 1.18 -19.20 -5.48
C CYS A 106 2.20 -19.05 -6.61
N ARG A 107 2.29 -20.07 -7.47
CA ARG A 107 3.17 -20.08 -8.65
C ARG A 107 2.92 -18.91 -9.58
N LEU A 108 1.65 -18.54 -9.79
CA LEU A 108 1.29 -17.42 -10.66
C LEU A 108 1.89 -16.09 -10.19
N CYS A 109 2.07 -15.91 -8.88
CA CYS A 109 2.67 -14.71 -8.31
C CYS A 109 4.20 -14.69 -8.30
N LEU A 110 4.91 -15.79 -8.60
CA LEU A 110 6.38 -15.82 -8.59
C LEU A 110 7.03 -15.77 -9.98
N GLN A 111 6.25 -15.64 -11.07
CA GLN A 111 6.68 -15.69 -12.48
C GLN A 111 7.93 -16.56 -12.71
N LEU A 112 7.83 -17.84 -12.38
CA LEU A 112 8.94 -18.75 -12.59
C LEU A 112 9.27 -18.83 -14.08
N PRO A 113 10.53 -18.57 -14.48
CA PRO A 113 10.95 -18.80 -15.85
C PRO A 113 10.75 -20.28 -16.22
N PRO A 114 10.37 -20.60 -17.47
CA PRO A 114 10.10 -21.99 -17.87
C PRO A 114 11.26 -22.96 -17.63
N ASP A 115 12.50 -22.48 -17.71
CA ASP A 115 13.73 -23.26 -17.47
C ASP A 115 13.99 -23.61 -15.99
N ILE A 116 13.28 -22.95 -15.09
CA ILE A 116 13.44 -23.08 -13.63
C ILE A 116 12.28 -23.84 -13.02
N GLU A 117 11.10 -23.82 -13.63
CA GLU A 117 9.89 -24.41 -13.08
C GLU A 117 10.09 -25.88 -12.67
N THR A 118 10.66 -26.69 -13.55
CA THR A 118 10.96 -28.10 -13.26
C THR A 118 11.94 -28.26 -12.11
N LYS A 119 12.87 -27.31 -11.92
CA LYS A 119 13.86 -27.34 -10.83
C LYS A 119 13.20 -26.99 -9.49
N VAL A 120 12.34 -25.97 -9.45
CA VAL A 120 11.72 -25.54 -8.19
C VAL A 120 10.61 -26.46 -7.69
N LEU A 121 10.16 -27.39 -8.54
CA LEU A 121 9.22 -28.46 -8.18
C LEU A 121 9.91 -29.76 -7.75
N GLN A 122 11.25 -29.81 -7.71
CA GLN A 122 11.97 -30.98 -7.21
C GLN A 122 11.76 -31.12 -5.70
N GLU A 123 11.67 -32.36 -5.20
CA GLU A 123 11.42 -32.66 -3.78
C GLU A 123 12.52 -32.09 -2.85
N ASP A 124 13.72 -31.87 -3.37
CA ASP A 124 14.85 -31.30 -2.63
C ASP A 124 14.94 -29.77 -2.73
N VAL A 125 13.99 -29.11 -3.40
CA VAL A 125 13.93 -27.65 -3.51
C VAL A 125 12.84 -27.08 -2.63
N SER A 126 13.19 -26.05 -1.87
CA SER A 126 12.29 -25.42 -0.92
C SER A 126 12.40 -23.88 -0.94
N PHE A 127 11.37 -23.22 -0.41
CA PHE A 127 11.16 -21.77 -0.55
C PHE A 127 11.87 -20.98 0.57
N CYS A 128 13.20 -20.85 0.53
CA CYS A 128 14.07 -20.34 1.62
C CYS A 128 14.56 -18.89 1.53
N SER A 129 15.13 -18.43 2.66
CA SER A 129 16.13 -17.35 2.78
C SER A 129 17.40 -17.92 3.42
N ASN A 130 18.59 -17.68 2.88
CA ASN A 130 19.84 -18.19 3.43
C ASN A 130 20.45 -17.19 4.43
N LYS A 131 20.86 -17.68 5.62
CA LYS A 131 21.69 -16.94 6.56
C LYS A 131 22.98 -17.69 6.90
N TYR A 132 24.13 -17.08 6.61
CA TYR A 132 25.47 -17.41 7.17
C TYR A 132 25.75 -18.89 7.50
N ASN A 133 25.73 -19.80 6.51
CA ASN A 133 26.09 -21.23 6.68
C ASN A 133 25.32 -21.96 7.80
N THR A 134 24.23 -21.38 8.31
CA THR A 134 23.31 -22.00 9.25
C THR A 134 21.97 -22.03 8.54
N VAL A 135 21.56 -23.24 8.15
CA VAL A 135 20.34 -23.47 7.37
C VAL A 135 19.14 -22.93 8.14
N VAL A 136 18.70 -21.72 7.79
CA VAL A 136 17.40 -21.20 8.23
C VAL A 136 16.43 -21.62 7.13
N HIS A 137 15.59 -22.59 7.48
CA HIS A 137 14.62 -23.18 6.57
C HIS A 137 13.51 -22.16 6.20
N ASP A 138 13.11 -22.22 4.93
CA ASP A 138 11.90 -21.72 4.26
C ASP A 138 11.24 -20.43 4.78
N ALA A 139 11.77 -19.27 4.39
CA ALA A 139 11.15 -17.97 4.66
C ALA A 139 10.41 -17.41 3.44
N CYS A 140 9.11 -17.13 3.58
CA CYS A 140 8.43 -16.24 2.65
C CYS A 140 9.07 -14.84 2.65
N ILE A 141 8.79 -14.05 1.61
CA ILE A 141 9.26 -12.67 1.48
C ILE A 141 9.04 -11.83 2.75
N CYS A 142 7.91 -12.00 3.45
CA CYS A 142 7.65 -11.26 4.69
C CYS A 142 8.59 -11.67 5.84
N CYS A 143 8.87 -12.97 5.98
CA CYS A 143 9.79 -13.47 6.99
C CYS A 143 11.23 -13.09 6.64
N HIS A 144 11.60 -13.14 5.36
CA HIS A 144 12.90 -12.69 4.84
C HIS A 144 13.16 -11.23 5.20
N ILE A 145 12.26 -10.31 4.83
CA ILE A 145 12.40 -8.87 5.12
C ILE A 145 12.54 -8.63 6.63
N LYS A 146 11.81 -9.38 7.46
CA LYS A 146 11.88 -9.25 8.91
C LYS A 146 13.21 -9.72 9.48
N MET A 147 13.75 -10.84 8.98
CA MET A 147 14.98 -11.44 9.50
C MET A 147 16.24 -10.77 8.95
N GLU A 148 16.19 -10.30 7.71
CA GLU A 148 17.32 -9.73 6.98
C GLU A 148 16.91 -8.46 6.23
N PRO A 149 16.60 -7.36 6.95
CA PRO A 149 16.24 -6.09 6.33
C PRO A 149 17.32 -5.62 5.35
N GLY A 150 16.94 -5.34 4.11
CA GLY A 150 17.86 -4.85 3.08
C GLY A 150 18.61 -5.93 2.28
N SER A 151 18.42 -7.22 2.60
CA SER A 151 18.98 -8.31 1.80
C SER A 151 18.07 -8.70 0.63
N ALA A 152 18.67 -9.15 -0.46
CA ALA A 152 17.97 -9.66 -1.63
C ALA A 152 17.21 -10.96 -1.33
N TYR A 153 15.96 -11.04 -1.80
CA TYR A 153 15.16 -12.26 -1.71
C TYR A 153 15.28 -13.07 -3.00
N PHE A 154 15.77 -14.31 -2.90
CA PHE A 154 16.01 -15.19 -4.06
C PHE A 154 14.99 -16.35 -4.19
N GLY A 155 14.13 -16.55 -3.20
CA GLY A 155 13.01 -17.50 -3.27
C GLY A 155 13.37 -18.97 -3.01
N PHE A 156 14.18 -19.61 -3.85
CA PHE A 156 14.34 -21.08 -3.86
C PHE A 156 15.77 -21.57 -3.68
N TYR A 157 15.92 -22.60 -2.83
CA TYR A 157 17.19 -23.23 -2.47
C TYR A 157 17.03 -24.76 -2.48
N ASN A 158 18.09 -25.48 -2.83
CA ASN A 158 18.09 -26.94 -2.73
C ASN A 158 18.49 -27.42 -1.33
N ALA A 159 18.47 -28.74 -1.10
CA ALA A 159 18.87 -29.37 0.17
C ALA A 159 20.30 -29.06 0.61
N ASN A 160 21.18 -28.67 -0.32
CA ASN A 160 22.55 -28.24 -0.05
C ASN A 160 22.66 -26.72 0.23
N CYS A 161 21.54 -26.02 0.38
CA CYS A 161 21.45 -24.56 0.56
C CYS A 161 22.05 -23.76 -0.61
N LEU A 162 22.12 -24.37 -1.79
CA LEU A 162 22.53 -23.68 -3.01
C LEU A 162 21.31 -23.00 -3.62
N LEU A 163 21.50 -21.75 -4.03
CA LEU A 163 20.53 -21.02 -4.81
C LEU A 163 20.16 -21.83 -6.06
N VAL A 164 18.88 -22.14 -6.22
CA VAL A 164 18.36 -22.74 -7.46
C VAL A 164 18.32 -21.69 -8.58
N LEU A 165 18.36 -20.42 -8.18
CA LEU A 165 18.21 -19.24 -8.99
C LEU A 165 19.42 -18.32 -8.87
N ASP A 166 20.06 -18.05 -10.00
CA ASP A 166 21.13 -17.06 -10.14
C ASP A 166 20.59 -15.63 -10.36
N ARG A 167 19.27 -15.47 -10.41
CA ARG A 167 18.55 -14.23 -10.70
C ARG A 167 17.39 -14.00 -9.74
N PHE A 168 17.06 -12.73 -9.51
CA PHE A 168 15.87 -12.34 -8.77
C PHE A 168 14.62 -12.90 -9.43
N LEU A 169 13.73 -13.49 -8.62
CA LEU A 169 12.39 -13.83 -9.10
C LEU A 169 11.59 -12.55 -9.29
N PRO A 170 11.13 -12.26 -10.51
CA PRO A 170 10.08 -11.28 -10.66
C PRO A 170 8.85 -11.85 -9.97
N ILE A 171 8.47 -11.26 -8.83
CA ILE A 171 7.11 -11.42 -8.35
C ILE A 171 6.22 -10.88 -9.47
N ASN A 172 5.22 -11.66 -9.89
CA ASN A 172 4.24 -11.26 -10.89
C ASN A 172 3.49 -10.04 -10.38
N GLY A 173 4.10 -8.88 -10.58
CA GLY A 173 3.47 -7.59 -10.55
C GLY A 173 2.56 -7.42 -11.75
N ALA A 174 1.78 -8.45 -12.14
CA ALA A 174 0.48 -8.27 -12.75
C ALA A 174 -0.60 -7.99 -11.69
N LEU A 175 -0.24 -8.00 -10.40
CA LEU A 175 -0.46 -6.76 -9.66
C LEU A 175 0.51 -5.75 -10.26
N LYS A 176 0.17 -5.15 -11.43
CA LYS A 176 0.80 -3.87 -11.81
C LYS A 176 0.83 -3.15 -10.48
N VAL A 177 2.00 -2.72 -10.00
CA VAL A 177 2.05 -1.94 -8.76
C VAL A 177 1.46 -0.58 -9.15
N SER A 178 0.18 -0.60 -9.50
CA SER A 178 -0.82 0.36 -9.21
C SER A 178 -0.47 0.84 -7.83
N ASP A 179 -0.36 2.15 -7.72
CA ASP A 179 -0.30 2.82 -6.44
C ASP A 179 -1.21 2.08 -5.42
N PRO A 180 -0.77 1.88 -4.16
CA PRO A 180 -1.50 1.09 -3.17
C PRO A 180 -2.98 1.49 -3.02
N PHE A 181 -3.35 2.72 -3.37
CA PHE A 181 -4.74 3.17 -3.38
C PHE A 181 -5.52 2.67 -4.61
N GLU A 182 -4.90 2.60 -5.80
CA GLU A 182 -5.51 1.93 -6.96
C GLU A 182 -5.73 0.43 -6.67
N PHE A 183 -4.78 -0.23 -6.00
CA PHE A 183 -4.97 -1.60 -5.55
C PHE A 183 -6.16 -1.73 -4.60
N ALA A 184 -6.21 -0.88 -3.56
CA ALA A 184 -7.32 -0.88 -2.61
C ALA A 184 -8.67 -0.62 -3.30
N HIS A 185 -8.71 0.31 -4.26
CA HIS A 185 -9.91 0.56 -5.06
C HIS A 185 -10.32 -0.67 -5.90
N ALA A 186 -9.38 -1.28 -6.62
CA ALA A 186 -9.65 -2.48 -7.42
C ALA A 186 -10.19 -3.62 -6.55
N PHE A 187 -9.66 -3.76 -5.33
CA PHE A 187 -10.13 -4.72 -4.34
C PHE A 187 -11.55 -4.41 -3.84
N LEU A 188 -11.86 -3.13 -3.57
CA LEU A 188 -13.16 -2.73 -3.04
C LEU A 188 -14.26 -2.67 -4.11
N LYS A 189 -13.92 -2.41 -5.37
CA LYS A 189 -14.88 -2.20 -6.46
C LYS A 189 -15.99 -3.25 -6.57
N PRO A 190 -15.74 -4.57 -6.47
CA PRO A 190 -16.80 -5.58 -6.56
C PRO A 190 -17.86 -5.51 -5.45
N TYR A 191 -17.56 -4.86 -4.33
CA TYR A 191 -18.47 -4.72 -3.19
C TYR A 191 -19.44 -3.53 -3.33
N TYR A 192 -19.26 -2.69 -4.36
CA TYR A 192 -20.10 -1.53 -4.64
C TYR A 192 -20.84 -1.75 -5.97
N ALA A 193 -22.16 -1.57 -5.95
CA ALA A 193 -22.96 -1.67 -7.17
C ALA A 193 -22.74 -0.43 -8.07
N GLY A 194 -22.56 -0.63 -9.37
CA GLY A 194 -22.42 0.44 -10.35
C GLY A 194 -21.24 1.37 -10.04
N ASP A 195 -21.53 2.67 -9.90
CA ASP A 195 -20.54 3.73 -9.60
C ASP A 195 -20.47 4.04 -8.08
N GLY A 196 -20.85 3.11 -7.21
CA GLY A 196 -20.86 3.30 -5.75
C GLY A 196 -19.49 3.55 -5.11
N ILE A 197 -18.40 3.37 -5.86
CA ILE A 197 -17.05 3.78 -5.47
C ILE A 197 -16.34 4.40 -6.68
N LYS A 198 -15.56 5.46 -6.43
CA LYS A 198 -14.79 6.16 -7.46
C LYS A 198 -13.35 6.38 -6.99
N TYR A 199 -12.41 6.06 -7.86
CA TYR A 199 -10.98 6.34 -7.67
C TYR A 199 -10.52 7.46 -8.59
N LEU A 200 -9.71 8.35 -8.03
CA LEU A 200 -9.07 9.45 -8.73
C LEU A 200 -7.63 9.57 -8.26
N GLU A 201 -6.69 9.45 -9.20
CA GLU A 201 -5.28 9.70 -8.95
C GLU A 201 -4.93 11.13 -9.35
N VAL A 202 -4.26 11.86 -8.46
CA VAL A 202 -3.83 13.23 -8.73
C VAL A 202 -2.37 13.41 -8.34
N TYR A 203 -1.51 13.57 -9.35
CA TYR A 203 -0.16 14.04 -9.16
C TYR A 203 -0.14 15.52 -8.78
N TYR A 204 0.76 15.85 -7.86
CA TYR A 204 1.03 17.22 -7.44
C TYR A 204 2.51 17.56 -7.63
N ASP A 205 2.76 18.81 -7.99
CA ASP A 205 4.04 19.49 -7.84
C ASP A 205 3.68 20.91 -7.41
N ILE A 206 3.90 21.22 -6.15
CA ILE A 206 3.60 22.50 -5.52
C ILE A 206 4.87 23.10 -4.91
N GLY A 207 6.05 22.74 -5.46
CA GLY A 207 7.35 23.19 -4.95
C GLY A 207 7.59 24.70 -5.07
N THR A 208 6.76 25.42 -5.84
CA THR A 208 6.81 26.88 -5.98
C THR A 208 5.42 27.49 -6.11
N ASP A 209 5.28 28.77 -5.73
CA ASP A 209 4.03 29.56 -5.88
C ASP A 209 3.45 29.52 -7.30
N ALA A 210 4.33 29.51 -8.30
CA ALA A 210 3.91 29.46 -9.70
C ALA A 210 3.19 28.13 -10.03
N LYS A 211 3.52 27.05 -9.33
CA LYS A 211 2.93 25.71 -9.51
C LYS A 211 1.67 25.48 -8.64
N LEU A 212 1.50 26.24 -7.55
CA LEU A 212 0.31 26.17 -6.69
C LEU A 212 -0.99 26.50 -7.43
N CYS A 213 -1.02 27.59 -8.20
CA CYS A 213 -2.25 28.02 -8.89
C CYS A 213 -2.74 26.99 -9.94
N PRO A 214 -1.87 26.40 -10.80
CA PRO A 214 -2.23 25.28 -11.66
C PRO A 214 -2.77 24.07 -10.90
N TYR A 215 -2.13 23.68 -9.79
CA TYR A 215 -2.61 22.58 -8.94
C TYR A 215 -4.02 22.85 -8.43
N HIS A 216 -4.26 23.99 -7.77
CA HIS A 216 -5.60 24.35 -7.27
C HIS A 216 -6.64 24.39 -8.39
N SER A 217 -6.31 24.98 -9.54
CA SER A 217 -7.22 25.05 -10.69
C SER A 217 -7.63 23.66 -11.18
N LYS A 218 -6.68 22.73 -11.27
CA LYS A 218 -6.93 21.33 -11.63
C LYS A 218 -7.85 20.64 -10.62
N ILE A 219 -7.57 20.79 -9.32
CA ILE A 219 -8.41 20.19 -8.27
C ILE A 219 -9.84 20.76 -8.31
N TRP A 220 -9.99 22.08 -8.46
CA TRP A 220 -11.29 22.72 -8.54
C TRP A 220 -12.15 22.16 -9.69
N GLN A 221 -11.56 21.89 -10.84
CA GLN A 221 -12.26 21.27 -11.97
C GLN A 221 -12.74 19.85 -11.63
N ILE A 222 -11.88 19.05 -10.98
CA ILE A 222 -12.22 17.70 -10.51
C ILE A 222 -13.39 17.76 -9.51
N ILE A 223 -13.30 18.65 -8.52
CA ILE A 223 -14.32 18.82 -7.48
C ILE A 223 -15.67 19.22 -8.07
N LYS A 224 -15.66 20.15 -9.03
CA LYS A 224 -16.88 20.56 -9.73
C LYS A 224 -17.53 19.36 -10.43
N GLY A 225 -16.74 18.51 -11.07
CA GLY A 225 -17.24 17.26 -11.68
C GLY A 225 -17.83 16.29 -10.65
N LEU A 226 -17.15 16.10 -9.52
CA LEU A 226 -17.60 15.19 -8.46
C LEU A 226 -18.91 15.65 -7.79
N LYS A 227 -19.03 16.94 -7.48
CA LYS A 227 -20.22 17.51 -6.85
C LYS A 227 -21.46 17.48 -7.72
N ASN A 228 -21.27 17.60 -9.04
CA ASN A 228 -22.38 17.53 -9.98
C ASN A 228 -22.91 16.09 -10.16
N SER A 229 -22.12 15.09 -9.75
CA SER A 229 -22.44 13.68 -10.01
C SER A 229 -23.08 12.99 -8.81
N PHE A 230 -22.57 13.22 -7.59
CA PHE A 230 -22.95 12.45 -6.40
C PHE A 230 -22.81 13.24 -5.10
N VAL A 231 -23.53 12.78 -4.07
CA VAL A 231 -23.25 13.07 -2.66
C VAL A 231 -22.35 11.95 -2.14
N TRP A 232 -21.17 12.30 -1.64
CA TRP A 232 -20.17 11.32 -1.21
C TRP A 232 -20.30 11.08 0.29
N GLU A 233 -20.75 9.90 0.71
CA GLU A 233 -20.87 9.56 2.14
C GLU A 233 -19.49 9.42 2.80
N HIS A 234 -18.55 8.77 2.12
CA HIS A 234 -17.20 8.54 2.61
C HIS A 234 -16.16 9.08 1.63
N VAL A 235 -15.14 9.76 2.16
CA VAL A 235 -14.02 10.28 1.37
C VAL A 235 -12.71 9.77 1.95
N ILE A 236 -11.94 9.03 1.15
CA ILE A 236 -10.60 8.58 1.52
C ILE A 236 -9.60 9.40 0.70
N ILE A 237 -8.72 10.11 1.38
CA ILE A 237 -7.60 10.83 0.77
C ILE A 237 -6.35 9.99 1.00
N GLY A 238 -5.92 9.31 -0.05
CA GLY A 238 -4.64 8.61 -0.09
C GLY A 238 -3.53 9.55 -0.53
N MET A 239 -2.44 9.61 0.22
CA MET A 239 -1.22 10.32 -0.16
C MET A 239 -0.03 9.37 -0.12
N SER A 240 0.74 9.35 -1.21
CA SER A 240 2.03 8.66 -1.29
C SER A 240 3.11 9.70 -1.57
N THR A 241 4.05 9.87 -0.64
CA THR A 241 5.14 10.85 -0.80
C THR A 241 6.38 10.44 -0.02
N HIS A 242 7.54 10.84 -0.51
CA HIS A 242 8.77 10.75 0.26
C HIS A 242 8.87 11.92 1.24
N THR A 243 9.61 11.71 2.32
CA THR A 243 9.86 12.73 3.34
C THR A 243 11.36 12.98 3.45
N ASN A 244 11.72 14.21 3.79
CA ASN A 244 13.11 14.59 3.96
C ASN A 244 13.70 13.83 5.16
N ASP A 245 14.76 13.06 4.95
CA ASP A 245 15.36 12.22 5.99
C ASP A 245 15.85 13.00 7.21
N ASN A 246 16.18 14.29 7.05
CA ASN A 246 16.70 15.11 8.16
C ASN A 246 15.58 15.73 8.99
N TYR A 247 14.48 16.13 8.36
CA TYR A 247 13.44 16.95 8.99
C TYR A 247 12.11 16.22 9.18
N GLY A 248 11.90 15.10 8.47
CA GLY A 248 10.63 14.37 8.43
C GLY A 248 9.57 15.01 7.52
N ASP A 249 9.83 16.21 7.00
CA ASP A 249 8.87 16.98 6.20
C ASP A 249 8.58 16.33 4.82
N PRO A 250 7.31 16.28 4.38
CA PRO A 250 6.93 15.77 3.06
C PRO A 250 7.55 16.57 1.92
N PHE A 251 7.92 15.89 0.83
CA PHE A 251 8.27 16.57 -0.41
C PHE A 251 7.02 17.13 -1.10
N THR A 252 7.14 18.38 -1.52
CA THR A 252 6.08 19.17 -2.14
C THR A 252 6.26 19.30 -3.64
N GLY A 253 7.47 19.04 -4.15
CA GLY A 253 7.77 19.01 -5.58
C GLY A 253 9.21 19.40 -5.87
N TYR A 254 9.41 20.03 -7.03
CA TYR A 254 10.72 20.48 -7.50
C TYR A 254 10.80 22.00 -7.59
N GLU A 255 11.96 22.57 -7.25
CA GLU A 255 12.21 24.01 -7.34
C GLU A 255 12.01 24.54 -8.77
N ASP A 256 12.47 23.78 -9.76
CA ASP A 256 12.17 24.00 -11.18
C ASP A 256 12.04 22.66 -11.92
N ASP A 257 11.46 22.68 -13.12
CA ASP A 257 11.11 21.46 -13.88
C ASP A 257 12.33 20.68 -14.39
N ASN A 258 13.51 21.32 -14.43
CA ASN A 258 14.77 20.70 -14.88
C ASN A 258 15.66 20.27 -13.71
N SER A 259 15.37 20.75 -12.49
CA SER A 259 16.12 20.47 -11.28
C SER A 259 15.73 19.11 -10.72
N LYS A 260 16.72 18.41 -10.18
CA LYS A 260 16.50 17.25 -9.31
C LYS A 260 16.47 17.66 -7.83
N VAL A 261 16.21 18.93 -7.56
CA VAL A 261 16.22 19.49 -6.21
C VAL A 261 14.79 19.45 -5.68
N TYR A 262 14.57 18.53 -4.75
CA TYR A 262 13.29 18.42 -4.05
C TYR A 262 13.14 19.55 -3.04
N VAL A 263 11.92 20.06 -2.95
CA VAL A 263 11.49 20.98 -1.88
C VAL A 263 10.64 20.20 -0.89
N SER A 264 10.92 20.39 0.40
CA SER A 264 10.06 19.90 1.49
C SER A 264 9.40 21.07 2.22
N THR A 265 8.30 20.81 2.91
CA THR A 265 7.53 21.84 3.62
C THR A 265 7.00 21.23 4.92
N PRO A 266 6.92 22.00 6.02
CA PRO A 266 6.33 21.52 7.27
C PRO A 266 5.00 20.82 7.06
N VAL A 267 4.76 19.75 7.81
CA VAL A 267 3.57 18.88 7.62
C VAL A 267 2.26 19.66 7.63
N ASN A 268 2.11 20.63 8.54
CA ASN A 268 0.92 21.47 8.64
C ASN A 268 0.68 22.27 7.36
N ASP A 269 1.72 22.95 6.88
CA ASP A 269 1.68 23.77 5.67
C ASP A 269 1.41 22.88 4.44
N PHE A 270 2.05 21.70 4.38
CA PHE A 270 1.83 20.73 3.30
C PHE A 270 0.37 20.29 3.22
N LEU A 271 -0.18 19.82 4.35
CA LEU A 271 -1.57 19.35 4.40
C LEU A 271 -2.55 20.48 4.17
N GLU A 272 -2.32 21.68 4.70
CA GLU A 272 -3.16 22.85 4.42
C GLU A 272 -3.16 23.15 2.91
N ILE A 273 -1.99 23.24 2.26
CA ILE A 273 -1.91 23.57 0.83
C ILE A 273 -2.57 22.51 -0.05
N ILE A 274 -2.28 21.24 0.22
CA ILE A 274 -2.77 20.10 -0.58
C ILE A 274 -4.28 19.93 -0.40
N LEU A 275 -4.78 19.98 0.83
CA LEU A 275 -6.17 19.64 1.19
C LEU A 275 -7.15 20.81 1.07
N LYS A 276 -6.69 22.06 1.17
CA LYS A 276 -7.55 23.24 1.06
C LYS A 276 -8.51 23.22 -0.13
N PRO A 277 -8.11 22.89 -1.37
CA PRO A 277 -9.09 22.82 -2.46
C PRO A 277 -10.13 21.71 -2.26
N TRP A 278 -9.76 20.59 -1.61
CA TRP A 278 -10.64 19.43 -1.34
C TRP A 278 -11.62 19.64 -0.19
N GLN A 279 -11.43 20.66 0.64
CA GLN A 279 -12.19 20.89 1.87
C GLN A 279 -13.71 20.90 1.65
N SER A 280 -14.15 21.38 0.49
CA SER A 280 -15.58 21.45 0.18
C SER A 280 -16.25 20.09 -0.09
N ILE A 281 -15.48 19.04 -0.41
CA ILE A 281 -15.94 17.65 -0.51
C ILE A 281 -15.78 16.96 0.84
N ILE A 282 -14.63 17.15 1.50
CA ILE A 282 -14.33 16.59 2.83
C ILE A 282 -15.43 16.99 3.82
N ASN A 283 -15.75 18.29 3.91
CA ASN A 283 -16.75 18.81 4.84
C ASN A 283 -18.19 18.40 4.52
N SER A 284 -18.45 17.92 3.29
CA SER A 284 -19.78 17.43 2.90
C SER A 284 -19.96 15.93 3.09
N ALA A 285 -18.88 15.20 3.33
CA ALA A 285 -18.93 13.77 3.59
C ALA A 285 -19.39 13.49 5.01
N GLN A 286 -20.02 12.33 5.21
CA GLN A 286 -20.35 11.85 6.55
C GLN A 286 -19.07 11.50 7.31
N GLU A 287 -18.10 10.87 6.63
CA GLU A 287 -16.81 10.51 7.19
C GLU A 287 -15.69 10.76 6.18
N SER A 288 -14.54 11.19 6.67
CA SER A 288 -13.34 11.39 5.86
C SER A 288 -12.10 10.82 6.54
N TYR A 289 -11.25 10.16 5.76
CA TYR A 289 -10.03 9.52 6.23
C TYR A 289 -8.83 10.01 5.44
N LEU A 290 -7.71 10.25 6.14
CA LEU A 290 -6.41 10.49 5.52
C LEU A 290 -5.55 9.24 5.69
N TRP A 291 -5.10 8.67 4.57
CA TRP A 291 -4.13 7.59 4.55
C TRP A 291 -2.81 8.12 3.96
N MET A 292 -1.78 8.23 4.80
CA MET A 292 -0.49 8.77 4.39
C MET A 292 0.57 7.67 4.37
N LEU A 293 1.04 7.34 3.17
CA LEU A 293 2.13 6.40 2.94
C LEU A 293 3.39 7.20 2.65
N CYS A 294 4.30 7.21 3.61
CA CYS A 294 5.50 8.03 3.56
C CYS A 294 6.71 7.30 4.15
N CYS A 295 7.91 7.86 3.96
CA CYS A 295 9.11 7.31 4.57
C CYS A 295 9.03 7.42 6.10
N GLY A 296 9.78 6.55 6.79
CA GLY A 296 9.81 6.52 8.25
C GLY A 296 10.25 7.84 8.91
N SER A 297 10.93 8.74 8.18
CA SER A 297 11.41 10.01 8.73
C SER A 297 10.29 10.91 9.25
N LEU A 298 9.09 10.88 8.67
CA LEU A 298 7.92 11.63 9.17
C LEU A 298 7.53 11.21 10.59
N VAL A 299 7.55 9.90 10.87
CA VAL A 299 7.12 9.35 12.16
C VAL A 299 8.24 9.28 13.19
N THR A 300 9.50 9.25 12.75
CA THR A 300 10.66 9.25 13.67
C THR A 300 11.10 10.66 14.07
N ASN A 301 10.76 11.68 13.28
CA ASN A 301 10.99 13.07 13.65
C ASN A 301 9.80 13.59 14.47
N LEU A 302 10.06 13.97 15.73
CA LEU A 302 9.01 14.32 16.68
C LEU A 302 8.21 15.56 16.25
N ASP A 303 8.87 16.59 15.72
CA ASP A 303 8.22 17.84 15.31
C ASP A 303 7.30 17.61 14.09
N SER A 304 7.79 16.87 13.09
CA SER A 304 6.99 16.45 11.94
C SER A 304 5.79 15.60 12.37
N PHE A 305 5.99 14.63 13.25
CA PHE A 305 4.92 13.76 13.72
C PHE A 305 3.87 14.53 14.52
N HIS A 306 4.27 15.47 15.38
CA HIS A 306 3.35 16.35 16.07
C HIS A 306 2.56 17.23 15.09
N GLY A 307 3.22 17.79 14.07
CA GLY A 307 2.52 18.52 13.00
C GLY A 307 1.45 17.64 12.34
N LEU A 308 1.79 16.40 11.99
CA LEU A 308 0.79 15.46 11.44
C LEU A 308 -0.40 15.27 12.38
N GLN A 309 -0.14 15.08 13.69
CA GLN A 309 -1.21 14.89 14.68
C GLN A 309 -2.10 16.13 14.79
N GLU A 310 -1.51 17.33 14.84
CA GLU A 310 -2.26 18.59 14.90
C GLU A 310 -3.10 18.83 13.65
N ALA A 311 -2.56 18.53 12.47
CA ALA A 311 -3.22 18.78 11.19
C ALA A 311 -4.40 17.84 10.90
N VAL A 312 -4.47 16.66 11.54
CA VAL A 312 -5.46 15.61 11.27
C VAL A 312 -6.59 15.58 12.30
N VAL A 313 -6.49 16.31 13.41
CA VAL A 313 -7.58 16.43 14.39
C VAL A 313 -8.60 17.47 13.90
N TRP A 314 -9.67 16.98 13.25
CA TRP A 314 -10.86 17.76 12.86
C TRP A 314 -12.13 17.08 13.37
#